data_AF-A0A8H5FNN1-F1
#
_entry.id   AF-A0A8H5FNN1-F1
#
_cell.length_a   1.000
_cell.length_b   1.000
_cell.length_c   1.000
_cell.angle_alpha   90.00
_cell.angle_beta   90.00
_cell.angle_gamma   90.00
#
_symmetry.space_group_name_H-M   'P 1'
#
loop_
_entity.id
_entity.type
_entity.pdbx_description
1 polymer ?
#
loop_
_entity_poly.entity_id
_entity_poly.type
_entity_poly.pdbx_seq_one_letter_code
_entity_poly.pdbx_strand_id
1 'polypeptide(L)' 'MSDIAQSQEWNLNLIPDLTGKVALVTDTNSHTRIGWNIAHPLALKGAKV' A
#
# COMPACT_ATOMS: atom_id res chain seq x y z
N MET A 1 7.45 -25.26 -20.05
CA MET A 1 7.56 -24.86 -18.63
C MET A 1 7.04 -23.45 -18.54
N SER A 2 5.79 -23.27 -18.12
CA SER A 2 5.20 -21.94 -17.89
C SER A 2 5.38 -21.62 -16.41
N ASP A 3 6.29 -20.70 -16.09
CA ASP A 3 6.34 -20.04 -14.79
C ASP A 3 5.07 -19.20 -14.65
N ILE A 4 4.04 -19.81 -14.06
CA ILE A 4 2.89 -19.09 -13.55
C ILE A 4 3.42 -18.35 -12.33
N ALA A 5 3.87 -17.10 -12.52
CA ALA A 5 4.04 -16.18 -11.41
C ALA A 5 2.72 -16.18 -10.65
N GLN A 6 2.68 -16.82 -9.47
CA GLN A 6 1.55 -16.73 -8.57
C GLN A 6 1.24 -15.26 -8.42
N SER A 7 0.11 -14.81 -8.96
CA SER A 7 -0.42 -13.48 -8.64
C SER A 7 -0.72 -13.53 -7.15
N GLN A 8 0.22 -13.09 -6.32
CA GLN A 8 -0.10 -12.81 -4.93
C GLN A 8 -1.24 -11.79 -4.99
N GLU A 9 -2.41 -12.26 -4.61
CA GLU A 9 -3.57 -11.41 -4.43
C GLU A 9 -3.14 -10.31 -3.44
N TRP A 10 -3.19 -9.06 -3.88
CA TRP A 10 -2.82 -7.93 -3.06
C TRP A 10 -3.80 -7.83 -1.89
N ASN A 11 -3.40 -8.34 -0.73
CA ASN A 11 -4.20 -8.35 0.48
C ASN A 11 -3.66 -7.31 1.47
N LEU A 12 -4.41 -6.20 1.64
CA LEU A 12 -4.05 -5.11 2.54
C LEU A 12 -3.90 -5.55 4.00
N ASN A 13 -4.51 -6.68 4.39
CA ASN A 13 -4.35 -7.23 5.74
C ASN A 13 -2.92 -7.74 5.99
N LEU A 14 -2.18 -8.10 4.93
CA LEU A 14 -0.79 -8.57 5.02
C LEU A 14 0.22 -7.44 5.18
N ILE A 15 -0.19 -6.17 5.04
CA ILE A 15 0.69 -5.03 5.32
C ILE A 15 1.06 -5.08 6.82
N PRO A 16 2.35 -5.11 7.18
CA PRO A 16 2.78 -5.18 8.58
C PRO A 16 2.47 -3.87 9.33
N ASP A 17 2.68 -3.86 10.64
CA ASP A 17 2.71 -2.61 11.41
C ASP A 17 3.86 -1.71 10.91
N LEU A 18 3.53 -0.47 10.59
CA LEU A 18 4.42 0.56 10.06
C LEU A 18 4.63 1.71 11.05
N THR A 19 4.27 1.55 12.32
CA THR A 19 4.52 2.52 13.38
C THR A 19 5.99 2.97 13.38
N GLY A 20 6.20 4.28 13.36
CA GLY A 20 7.54 4.89 13.33
C GLY A 20 8.22 4.88 11.96
N LYS A 21 7.52 4.48 10.89
CA LYS A 21 8.00 4.62 9.49
C LYS A 21 7.40 5.85 8.83
N VAL A 22 8.11 6.34 7.82
CA VAL A 22 7.67 7.45 6.96
C VAL A 22 7.60 6.97 5.53
N ALA A 23 6.51 7.29 4.82
CA ALA A 23 6.35 6.99 3.40
C ALA A 23 6.03 8.27 2.63
N LEU A 24 6.72 8.52 1.51
CA LEU A 24 6.38 9.61 0.61
C LEU A 24 5.60 9.03 -0.57
N VAL A 25 4.32 9.38 -0.67
CA VAL A 25 3.46 8.96 -1.77
C VAL A 25 3.03 10.17 -2.59
N THR A 26 3.43 10.20 -3.86
CA THR A 26 3.01 11.25 -4.79
C THR A 26 1.61 10.97 -5.33
N ASP A 27 0.94 12.02 -5.81
CA ASP A 27 -0.33 11.88 -6.54
C ASP A 27 -1.49 11.30 -5.70
N THR A 28 -1.58 11.74 -4.45
CA THR A 28 -2.60 11.32 -3.45
C THR A 28 -3.84 12.22 -3.43
N ASN A 29 -3.98 13.12 -4.41
CA ASN A 29 -5.00 14.17 -4.42
C ASN A 29 -6.44 13.70 -4.72
N SER A 30 -6.66 12.39 -4.92
CA SER A 30 -7.97 11.83 -5.23
C SER A 30 -8.14 10.43 -4.66
N HIS A 31 -9.26 10.20 -3.97
CA HIS A 31 -9.60 8.94 -3.30
C HIS A 31 -9.83 7.76 -4.24
N THR A 32 -9.93 8.00 -5.54
CA THR A 32 -10.14 6.93 -6.54
C THR A 32 -8.86 6.55 -7.27
N ARG A 33 -7.75 7.26 -7.02
CA ARG A 33 -6.49 7.08 -7.74
C ARG A 33 -5.50 6.24 -6.93
N ILE A 34 -4.52 5.68 -7.65
CA ILE A 34 -3.54 4.75 -7.10
C ILE A 34 -2.79 5.36 -5.92
N GLY A 35 -2.38 6.63 -5.99
CA GLY A 35 -1.68 7.29 -4.89
C GLY A 35 -2.45 7.22 -3.57
N TRP A 36 -3.75 7.54 -3.58
CA TRP A 36 -4.58 7.44 -2.37
C TRP A 36 -4.80 5.98 -1.95
N ASN A 37 -5.06 5.08 -2.90
CA ASN A 37 -5.25 3.65 -2.62
C ASN A 37 -4.00 2.99 -2.02
N ILE A 38 -2.81 3.59 -2.17
CA ILE A 38 -1.58 3.17 -1.50
C ILE A 38 -1.36 3.93 -0.19
N ALA A 39 -1.49 5.26 -0.19
CA ALA A 39 -1.25 6.09 0.98
C ALA A 39 -2.18 5.77 2.15
N HIS A 40 -3.46 5.52 1.86
CA HIS A 40 -4.48 5.31 2.88
C HIS A 40 -4.22 4.03 3.71
N PRO A 41 -3.98 2.85 3.11
CA PRO A 41 -3.61 1.65 3.88
C PRO A 41 -2.31 1.79 4.66
N LEU A 42 -1.30 2.49 4.14
CA LEU A 42 -0.05 2.72 4.85
C LEU A 42 -0.28 3.54 6.13
N ALA A 43 -1.11 4.58 6.05
CA ALA A 43 -1.49 5.40 7.20
C ALA A 43 -2.29 4.60 8.23
N LEU A 44 -3.23 3.76 7.79
CA LEU A 44 -3.99 2.86 8.68
C LEU A 44 -3.10 1.85 9.42
N LYS A 45 -1.92 1.54 8.85
CA LYS A 45 -0.93 0.65 9.45
C LYS A 45 0.11 1.38 10.30
N GLY A 46 -0.03 2.68 10.53
CA GLY A 46 0.80 3.44 11.46
C GLY A 46 1.96 4.21 10.82
N ALA A 47 2.10 4.19 9.48
CA ALA A 47 3.07 5.02 8.80
C ALA A 47 2.66 6.50 8.87
N LYS A 48 3.63 7.40 9.01
CA LYS A 48 3.45 8.81 8.65
C LYS A 48 3.60 8.91 7.14
N VAL A 49 2.48 9.15 6.45
CA VAL A 49 2.42 9.27 5.00
C VAL A 49 2.31 10.72 4.58
#